data_AF-A0A930ARU9-F1
#
_entry.id   AF-A0A930ARU9-F1
#
_cell.length_a   1.000
_cell.length_b   1.000
_cell.length_c   1.000
_cell.angle_alpha   90.00
_cell.angle_beta   90.00
_cell.angle_gamma   90.00
#
_symmetry.space_group_name_H-M   'P 1'
#
loop_
_entity.id
_entity.type
_entity.pdbx_description
1 polymer ?
#
loop_
_entity_poly.entity_id
_entity_poly.type
_entity_poly.pdbx_seq_one_letter_code
_entity_poly.pdbx_strand_id
1 'polypeptide(L)'
;MNSAELFETRVRKYQKKSMKYMRYVLNDHFLIVLFFLFGFIMVQYSSWIQSIRVLELPLLGLLGALLASVPFFGGVATLLEPADGIFLSVVGQDFKAYLQKAIRRSWMLPILVMLASTGIIFPIVAQAFGTNLSMFVKLFLLQVFFKDMLFRCTK
;
A
#
# COMPACT_ATOMS: atom_id res chain seq x y z
N MET A 1 -12.45 -8.43 -29.27
CA MET A 1 -12.10 -8.66 -27.85
C MET A 1 -12.15 -7.31 -27.16
N ASN A 2 -12.98 -7.16 -26.12
CA ASN A 2 -13.18 -5.86 -25.47
C ASN A 2 -11.91 -5.45 -24.70
N SER A 3 -11.57 -4.16 -24.68
CA SER A 3 -10.42 -3.61 -23.94
C SER A 3 -10.42 -4.02 -22.45
N ALA A 4 -11.61 -4.18 -21.85
CA ALA A 4 -11.78 -4.65 -20.49
C ALA A 4 -11.38 -6.12 -20.27
N GLU A 5 -11.70 -7.01 -21.22
CA GLU A 5 -11.37 -8.45 -21.14
C GLU A 5 -9.87 -8.69 -21.32
N LEU A 6 -9.22 -7.85 -22.15
CA LEU A 6 -7.77 -7.84 -22.33
C LEU A 6 -7.03 -7.52 -21.02
N PHE A 7 -7.49 -6.50 -20.28
CA PHE A 7 -6.91 -6.14 -18.98
C PHE A 7 -6.99 -7.29 -17.97
N GLU A 8 -8.18 -7.88 -17.82
CA GLU A 8 -8.43 -8.99 -16.89
C GLU A 8 -7.54 -10.21 -17.21
N THR A 9 -7.40 -10.54 -18.49
CA THR A 9 -6.53 -11.64 -18.93
C THR A 9 -5.07 -11.39 -18.56
N ARG A 10 -4.58 -10.16 -18.73
CA ARG A 10 -3.20 -9.79 -18.36
C ARG A 10 -2.99 -9.79 -16.85
N VAL A 11 -3.95 -9.30 -16.06
CA VAL A 11 -3.90 -9.36 -14.60
C VAL A 11 -3.81 -10.80 -14.11
N ARG A 12 -4.64 -11.71 -14.66
CA ARG A 12 -4.60 -13.14 -14.32
C ARG A 12 -3.26 -13.79 -14.69
N LYS A 13 -2.71 -13.45 -15.85
CA LYS A 13 -1.39 -13.95 -16.28
C LYS A 13 -0.28 -13.49 -15.32
N TYR A 14 -0.30 -12.22 -14.92
CA TYR A 14 0.64 -11.65 -13.96
C TYR A 14 0.52 -12.32 -12.58
N GLN A 15 -0.70 -12.47 -12.07
CA GLN A 15 -0.96 -13.15 -10.78
C GLN A 15 -0.49 -14.60 -10.81
N LYS A 16 -0.76 -15.35 -11.89
CA LYS A 16 -0.31 -16.75 -12.03
C LYS A 16 1.21 -16.85 -12.05
N LYS A 17 1.89 -15.91 -12.73
CA LYS A 17 3.36 -15.82 -12.72
C LYS A 17 3.86 -15.52 -11.29
N SER A 18 3.31 -14.51 -10.63
CA SER A 18 3.68 -14.13 -9.26
C SER A 18 3.50 -15.27 -8.26
N MET A 19 2.35 -15.97 -8.27
CA MET A 19 2.12 -17.12 -7.39
C MET A 19 3.10 -18.27 -7.65
N LYS A 20 3.50 -18.49 -8.91
CA LYS A 20 4.52 -19.50 -9.24
C LYS A 20 5.85 -19.16 -8.58
N TYR A 21 6.28 -17.90 -8.62
CA TYR A 21 7.52 -17.46 -7.97
C TYR A 21 7.42 -17.42 -6.45
N MET A 22 6.27 -17.04 -5.91
CA MET A 22 6.04 -16.99 -4.46
C MET A 22 6.24 -18.36 -3.81
N ARG A 23 5.87 -19.46 -4.49
CA ARG A 23 6.14 -20.83 -4.02
C ARG A 23 7.62 -21.21 -3.99
N TYR A 24 8.46 -20.57 -4.82
CA TYR A 24 9.91 -20.80 -4.79
C TYR A 24 10.60 -19.99 -3.69
N VAL A 25 10.11 -18.78 -3.41
CA VAL A 25 10.66 -17.90 -2.35
C VAL A 25 10.17 -18.32 -0.96
N LEU A 26 8.88 -18.63 -0.83
CA LEU A 26 8.27 -19.13 0.41
C LEU A 26 8.34 -20.66 0.47
N ASN A 27 9.56 -21.18 0.57
CA ASN A 27 9.76 -22.59 0.86
C ASN A 27 9.32 -22.92 2.31
N ASP A 28 8.98 -24.17 2.59
CA ASP A 28 8.49 -24.65 3.89
C ASP A 28 9.44 -24.26 5.05
N HIS A 29 10.75 -24.47 4.88
CA HIS A 29 11.75 -24.08 5.87
C HIS A 29 11.82 -22.54 6.08
N PHE A 30 11.72 -21.76 5.00
CA PHE A 30 11.72 -20.30 5.09
C PHE A 30 10.46 -19.77 5.78
N LEU A 31 9.31 -20.43 5.56
CA LEU A 31 8.05 -20.07 6.20
C LEU A 31 8.12 -20.25 7.73
N ILE A 32 8.74 -21.33 8.21
CA ILE A 32 8.99 -21.54 9.64
C ILE A 32 9.86 -20.42 10.22
N VAL A 33 10.96 -20.07 9.55
CA VAL A 33 11.85 -18.98 10.00
C VAL A 33 11.09 -17.64 10.02
N LEU A 34 10.28 -17.36 9.00
CA LEU A 34 9.47 -16.14 8.94
C LEU A 34 8.44 -16.11 10.07
N PHE A 35 7.81 -17.23 10.40
CA PHE A 35 6.84 -17.32 11.50
C PHE A 35 7.48 -16.97 12.85
N PHE A 36 8.65 -17.54 13.14
CA PHE A 36 9.40 -17.19 14.35
C PHE A 36 9.84 -15.72 14.36
N LEU A 37 10.36 -15.21 13.24
CA LEU A 37 10.79 -13.82 13.13
C LEU A 37 9.61 -12.86 13.33
N PHE A 38 8.46 -13.14 12.71
CA PHE A 38 7.26 -12.33 12.83
C PHE A 38 6.71 -12.36 14.26
N GLY A 39 6.70 -13.54 14.89
CA GLY A 39 6.34 -13.69 16.30
C GLY A 39 7.26 -12.88 17.23
N PHE A 40 8.57 -12.96 17.02
CA PHE A 40 9.56 -12.19 17.78
C PHE A 40 9.37 -10.68 17.61
N ILE A 41 9.22 -10.20 16.37
CA ILE A 41 8.96 -8.79 16.06
C ILE A 41 7.66 -8.33 16.74
N MET A 42 6.60 -9.14 16.69
CA MET A 42 5.30 -8.79 17.27
C MET A 42 5.35 -8.67 18.80
N VAL A 43 6.04 -9.59 19.48
CA VAL A 43 6.24 -9.52 20.95
C VAL A 43 7.10 -8.31 21.31
N GLN A 44 8.22 -8.12 20.62
CA GLN A 44 9.13 -7.02 20.88
C GLN A 44 8.47 -5.65 20.65
N TYR A 45 7.63 -5.57 19.62
CA TYR A 45 6.82 -4.40 19.29
C TYR A 45 5.83 -4.06 20.42
N SER A 46 5.08 -5.06 20.89
CA SER A 46 4.10 -4.88 21.98
C SER A 46 4.77 -4.38 23.26
N SER A 47 5.87 -5.01 23.67
CA SER A 47 6.63 -4.59 24.86
C SER A 47 7.21 -3.19 24.72
N TRP A 48 7.67 -2.81 23.52
CA TRP A 48 8.19 -1.47 23.26
C TRP A 48 7.10 -0.40 23.41
N ILE A 49 5.90 -0.62 22.85
CA ILE A 49 4.78 0.32 23.00
C ILE A 49 4.43 0.55 24.49
N GLN A 50 4.42 -0.53 25.29
CA GLN A 50 4.10 -0.46 26.71
C GLN A 50 5.17 0.28 27.53
N SER A 51 6.43 0.28 27.07
CA SER A 51 7.52 1.00 27.73
C SER A 51 7.45 2.53 27.55
N ILE A 52 6.68 3.01 26.56
CA ILE A 52 6.54 4.44 26.25
C ILE A 52 5.55 5.06 27.24
N ARG A 53 6.07 5.62 28.34
CA ARG A 53 5.28 6.29 29.38
C ARG A 53 4.94 7.75 29.04
N VAL A 54 5.82 8.42 28.30
CA VAL A 54 5.66 9.79 27.79
C VAL A 54 6.15 9.79 26.35
N LEU A 55 5.31 10.23 25.41
CA LEU A 55 5.71 10.34 24.01
C LEU A 55 6.55 11.61 23.86
N GLU A 56 7.87 11.44 23.71
CA GLU A 56 8.73 12.59 23.47
C GLU A 56 8.38 13.23 22.11
N LEU A 57 8.29 14.56 22.07
CA LEU A 57 8.11 15.35 20.84
C LEU A 57 8.98 14.88 19.65
N PRO A 58 10.28 14.54 19.81
CA PRO A 58 11.08 13.97 18.72
C PRO A 58 10.55 12.63 18.18
N LEU A 59 10.02 11.75 19.04
CA LEU A 59 9.47 10.46 18.62
C LEU A 59 8.18 10.66 17.79
N LEU A 60 7.34 11.62 18.19
CA LEU A 60 6.16 12.00 17.42
C LEU A 60 6.53 12.57 16.04
N GLY A 61 7.56 13.43 15.99
CA GLY A 61 8.09 13.98 14.74
C GLY A 61 8.62 12.89 13.80
N LEU A 62 9.36 11.90 14.34
CA LEU A 62 9.86 10.77 13.59
C LEU A 62 8.71 9.91 13.01
N LEU A 63 7.71 9.59 13.84
CA LEU A 63 6.52 8.85 13.41
C LEU A 63 5.72 9.60 12.34
N GLY A 64 5.57 10.91 12.49
CA GLY A 64 4.94 11.77 11.50
C GLY A 64 5.68 11.78 10.16
N ALA A 65 7.01 11.91 10.20
CA ALA A 65 7.86 11.86 9.00
C ALA A 65 7.79 10.48 8.32
N LEU A 66 7.81 9.41 9.09
CA LEU A 66 7.69 8.04 8.57
C LEU A 66 6.33 7.83 7.92
N LEU A 67 5.23 8.30 8.53
CA LEU A 67 3.90 8.30 7.93
C LEU A 67 3.81 9.13 6.65
N ALA A 68 4.42 10.32 6.64
CA ALA A 68 4.44 11.18 5.47
C ALA A 68 5.24 10.58 4.30
N SER A 69 6.18 9.68 4.58
CA SER A 69 6.96 8.97 3.55
C SER A 69 6.20 7.84 2.86
N VAL A 70 5.22 7.20 3.54
CA VAL A 70 4.47 6.05 3.00
C VAL A 70 3.71 6.38 1.70
N PRO A 71 3.03 7.54 1.55
CA PRO A 71 2.34 7.92 0.32
C PRO A 71 3.21 8.01 -0.94
N PHE A 72 4.52 8.27 -0.80
CA PHE A 72 5.47 8.34 -1.91
C PHE A 72 5.69 6.96 -2.55
N PHE A 73 5.50 5.88 -1.80
CA PHE A 73 5.59 4.53 -2.33
C PHE A 73 4.26 4.10 -2.95
N GLY A 74 4.27 3.82 -4.25
CA GLY A 74 3.11 3.31 -5.00
C GLY A 74 2.83 4.13 -6.26
N GLY A 75 3.64 3.90 -7.30
CA GLY A 75 3.39 4.39 -8.65
C GLY A 75 2.22 3.67 -9.33
N VAL A 76 1.74 4.24 -10.43
CA VAL A 76 0.63 3.65 -11.19
C VAL A 76 1.11 2.43 -11.97
N ALA A 77 0.68 1.24 -11.58
CA ALA A 77 0.95 0.01 -12.33
C ALA A 77 0.00 -0.08 -13.53
N THR A 78 0.35 0.57 -14.63
CA THR A 78 -0.50 0.64 -15.83
C THR A 78 -0.55 -0.65 -16.64
N LEU A 79 0.37 -1.62 -16.40
CA LEU A 79 0.47 -2.89 -17.15
C LEU A 79 0.46 -2.71 -18.69
N LEU A 80 0.83 -1.52 -19.16
CA LEU A 80 0.92 -1.20 -20.58
C LEU A 80 2.21 -1.77 -21.14
N GLU A 81 2.11 -2.60 -22.16
CA GLU A 81 3.26 -2.97 -22.98
C GLU A 81 3.56 -1.82 -23.94
N PRO A 82 4.84 -1.56 -24.31
CA PRO A 82 5.22 -0.44 -25.16
C PRO A 82 4.51 -0.45 -26.53
N ALA A 83 4.09 -1.61 -27.01
CA ALA A 83 3.33 -1.77 -28.25
C ALA A 83 1.88 -1.24 -28.16
N ASP A 84 1.28 -1.20 -26.97
CA ASP A 84 -0.13 -0.81 -26.79
C ASP A 84 -0.37 0.70 -26.86
N GLY A 85 0.69 1.50 -26.63
CA GLY A 85 0.61 2.96 -26.71
C GLY A 85 0.23 3.46 -28.11
N ILE A 86 0.66 2.75 -29.15
CA ILE A 86 0.38 3.10 -30.55
C ILE A 86 -0.97 2.49 -30.99
N PHE A 87 -1.24 1.24 -30.64
CA PHE A 87 -2.46 0.53 -31.07
C PHE A 87 -3.74 1.00 -30.37
N LEU A 88 -3.69 1.25 -29.05
CA LEU A 88 -4.88 1.65 -28.30
C LEU A 88 -5.19 3.14 -28.46
N SER A 89 -4.21 3.97 -28.84
CA SER A 89 -4.42 5.39 -29.17
C SER A 89 -5.36 5.56 -30.37
N VAL A 90 -5.31 4.65 -31.35
CA VAL A 90 -6.14 4.72 -32.57
C VAL A 90 -7.61 4.38 -32.28
N VAL A 91 -7.88 3.61 -31.23
CA VAL A 91 -9.24 3.18 -30.84
C VAL A 91 -10.01 4.26 -30.05
N GLY A 92 -9.32 5.30 -29.55
CA GLY A 92 -9.88 6.60 -29.13
C GLY A 92 -10.78 6.62 -27.89
N GLN A 93 -11.85 5.82 -27.83
CA GLN A 93 -12.85 5.86 -26.76
C GLN A 93 -12.62 4.79 -25.68
N ASP A 94 -12.13 3.61 -26.05
CA ASP A 94 -11.87 2.52 -25.10
C ASP A 94 -10.61 2.70 -24.25
N PHE A 95 -9.65 3.52 -24.72
CA PHE A 95 -8.38 3.74 -24.02
C PHE A 95 -8.58 4.50 -22.69
N LYS A 96 -9.48 5.48 -22.66
CA LYS A 96 -9.79 6.24 -21.44
C LYS A 96 -10.45 5.35 -20.39
N ALA A 97 -11.37 4.47 -20.80
CA ALA A 97 -12.02 3.50 -19.93
C ALA A 97 -11.03 2.47 -19.37
N TYR A 98 -10.09 2.01 -20.21
CA TYR A 98 -8.99 1.13 -19.79
C TYR A 98 -8.08 1.80 -18.76
N LEU A 99 -7.64 3.03 -19.02
CA LEU A 99 -6.74 3.76 -18.13
C LEU A 99 -7.41 4.09 -16.79
N GLN A 100 -8.69 4.46 -16.79
CA GLN A 100 -9.46 4.67 -15.56
C GLN A 100 -9.57 3.40 -14.70
N LYS A 101 -9.77 2.24 -15.34
CA LYS A 101 -9.76 0.95 -14.64
C LYS A 101 -8.37 0.61 -14.08
N ALA A 102 -7.31 0.83 -14.86
CA ALA A 102 -5.93 0.62 -14.42
C ALA A 102 -5.57 1.53 -13.24
N ILE A 103 -5.95 2.81 -13.28
CA ILE A 103 -5.75 3.76 -12.18
C ILE A 103 -6.53 3.31 -10.93
N ARG A 104 -7.82 2.96 -11.06
CA ARG A 104 -8.65 2.51 -9.93
C ARG A 104 -8.08 1.25 -9.27
N ARG A 105 -7.62 0.29 -10.08
CA ARG A 105 -6.95 -0.92 -9.58
C ARG A 105 -5.63 -0.58 -8.89
N SER A 106 -4.86 0.35 -9.46
CA SER A 106 -3.59 0.80 -8.90
C SER A 106 -3.74 1.59 -7.61
N TRP A 107 -4.92 2.15 -7.31
CA TRP A 107 -5.20 2.80 -6.02
C TRP A 107 -5.49 1.80 -4.90
N MET A 108 -5.91 0.58 -5.23
CA MET A 108 -6.23 -0.45 -4.24
C MET A 108 -5.00 -0.88 -3.42
N LEU A 109 -3.84 -1.01 -4.07
CA LEU A 109 -2.58 -1.39 -3.39
C LEU A 109 -2.09 -0.30 -2.42
N PRO A 110 -1.95 0.97 -2.81
CA PRO A 110 -1.61 2.05 -1.88
C PRO A 110 -2.59 2.21 -0.72
N ILE A 111 -3.90 2.10 -0.96
CA ILE A 111 -4.90 2.17 0.12
C ILE A 111 -4.67 1.06 1.14
N LEU A 112 -4.40 -0.17 0.68
CA LEU A 112 -4.12 -1.30 1.56
C LEU A 112 -2.84 -1.07 2.38
N VAL A 113 -1.78 -0.55 1.75
CA VAL A 113 -0.53 -0.21 2.44
C VAL A 113 -0.75 0.90 3.47
N MET A 114 -1.53 1.93 3.16
CA MET A 114 -1.88 3.02 4.08
C MET A 114 -2.73 2.55 5.26
N LEU A 115 -3.66 1.63 5.01
CA LEU A 115 -4.47 1.05 6.07
C LEU A 115 -3.58 0.21 7.00
N ALA A 116 -2.67 -0.59 6.44
CA ALA A 116 -1.73 -1.39 7.22
C ALA A 116 -0.76 -0.52 8.04
N SER A 117 -0.15 0.52 7.45
CA SER A 117 0.75 1.43 8.17
C SER A 117 0.01 2.17 9.30
N THR A 118 -1.20 2.65 9.03
CA THR A 118 -2.03 3.32 10.05
C THR A 118 -2.40 2.35 11.17
N GLY A 119 -2.75 1.10 10.85
CA GLY A 119 -3.05 0.07 11.84
C GLY A 119 -1.86 -0.27 12.74
N ILE A 120 -0.65 -0.30 12.18
CA ILE A 120 0.58 -0.50 12.96
C ILE A 120 0.81 0.69 13.87
N ILE A 121 0.67 1.93 13.38
CA ILE A 121 1.04 3.14 14.13
C ILE A 121 0.00 3.57 15.16
N PHE A 122 -1.28 3.25 14.92
CA PHE A 122 -2.38 3.59 15.80
C PHE A 122 -2.17 3.24 17.29
N PRO A 123 -1.77 2.01 17.68
CA PRO A 123 -1.56 1.68 19.10
C PRO A 123 -0.50 2.57 19.77
N ILE A 124 0.53 3.02 19.05
CA ILE A 124 1.57 3.92 19.59
C ILE A 124 0.95 5.28 19.94
N VAL A 125 0.14 5.82 19.04
CA VAL A 125 -0.50 7.13 19.23
C VAL A 125 -1.64 7.06 20.26
N ALA A 126 -2.40 5.96 20.26
CA ALA A 126 -3.49 5.73 21.20
C ALA A 126 -3.00 5.59 22.64
N GLN A 127 -1.79 5.04 22.85
CA GLN A 127 -1.15 4.99 24.17
C GLN A 127 -0.85 6.38 24.74
N ALA A 128 -0.55 7.36 23.88
CA ALA A 128 -0.16 8.72 24.28
C ALA A 128 -1.34 9.69 24.40
N PHE A 129 -2.32 9.63 23.49
CA PHE A 129 -3.44 10.58 23.41
C PHE A 129 -4.80 9.98 23.78
N GLY A 130 -4.83 8.70 24.15
CA GLY A 130 -6.05 7.95 24.45
C GLY A 130 -6.67 7.28 23.21
N THR A 131 -7.54 6.30 23.46
CA THR A 131 -8.19 5.50 22.41
C THR A 131 -9.40 6.22 21.84
N ASN A 132 -9.19 7.00 20.78
CA ASN A 132 -10.29 7.59 20.02
C ASN A 132 -10.30 7.03 18.59
N LEU A 133 -11.35 6.31 18.21
CA LEU A 133 -11.55 5.83 16.83
C LEU A 133 -11.54 7.00 15.83
N SER A 134 -12.02 8.18 16.24
CA SER A 134 -11.92 9.41 15.46
C SER A 134 -10.49 9.77 15.08
N MET A 135 -9.50 9.48 15.95
CA MET A 135 -8.09 9.75 15.69
C MET A 135 -7.53 8.83 14.60
N PHE A 136 -7.91 7.55 14.60
CA PHE A 136 -7.58 6.62 13.52
C PHE A 136 -8.09 7.13 12.17
N VAL A 137 -9.36 7.53 12.12
CA VAL A 137 -9.99 8.04 10.89
C VAL A 137 -9.28 9.31 10.40
N LYS A 138 -8.94 10.24 11.30
CA LYS A 138 -8.20 11.47 10.96
C LYS A 138 -6.81 11.16 10.38
N LEU A 139 -6.04 10.25 11.00
CA LEU A 139 -4.71 9.87 10.51
C LEU A 139 -4.77 9.18 9.15
N PHE A 140 -5.76 8.31 8.96
CA PHE A 140 -5.99 7.64 7.67
C PHE A 140 -6.38 8.64 6.57
N LEU A 141 -7.34 9.52 6.85
CA LEU A 141 -7.76 10.56 5.91
C LEU A 141 -6.61 11.52 5.57
N LEU A 142 -5.76 11.85 6.53
CA LEU A 142 -4.57 12.69 6.30
C LEU A 142 -3.61 12.03 5.29
N GLN A 143 -3.33 10.73 5.41
CA GLN A 143 -2.48 10.01 4.47
C GLN A 143 -3.08 9.95 3.07
N VAL A 144 -4.39 9.70 2.98
CA VAL A 144 -5.12 9.69 1.70
C VAL A 144 -5.05 11.07 1.05
N PHE A 145 -5.35 12.12 1.80
CA PHE A 145 -5.28 13.50 1.32
C PHE A 145 -3.87 13.89 0.85
N PHE A 146 -2.85 13.49 1.61
CA PHE A 146 -1.45 13.73 1.24
C PHE A 146 -1.09 13.02 -0.08
N LYS A 147 -1.55 11.78 -0.27
CA LYS A 147 -1.37 11.06 -1.55
C LYS A 147 -2.10 11.73 -2.70
N ASP A 148 -3.33 12.17 -2.47
CA ASP A 148 -4.14 12.87 -3.47
C ASP A 148 -3.47 14.16 -3.91
N MET A 149 -2.92 14.94 -2.97
CA MET A 149 -2.12 16.13 -3.28
C MET A 149 -0.87 15.78 -4.09
N LEU A 150 -0.16 14.72 -3.70
CA LEU A 150 1.06 14.27 -4.37
C LEU A 150 0.75 13.82 -5.82
N PHE A 151 -0.34 13.09 -6.01
CA PHE A 151 -0.82 12.67 -7.34
C PHE A 151 -1.25 13.86 -8.21
N ARG A 152 -1.81 14.92 -7.62
CA ARG A 152 -2.16 16.16 -8.32
C ARG A 152 -0.94 17.01 -8.69
N CYS A 153 0.11 17.03 -7.88
CA CYS A 153 1.33 17.81 -8.17
C CYS A 153 2.27 17.14 -9.18
N THR A 154 2.14 15.83 -9.40
CA THR A 154 3.01 15.07 -10.32
C THR A 154 2.44 14.98 -11.75
N LYS A 155 1.31 15.64 -12.03
CA LYS A 155 0.71 15.79 -13.36
C LYS A 155 0.73 17.24 -13.79
#